data_AF-A0A7S4IYM3-F1
#
_entry.id   AF-A0A7S4IYM3-F1
#
_cell.length_a   1.000
_cell.length_b   1.000
_cell.length_c   1.000
_cell.angle_alpha   90.00
_cell.angle_beta   90.00
_cell.angle_gamma   90.00
#
_symmetry.space_group_name_H-M   'P 1'
#
loop_
_entity.id
_entity.type
_entity.pdbx_description
1 polymer ?
#
loop_
_entity_poly.entity_id
_entity_poly.type
_entity_poly.pdbx_seq_one_letter_code
_entity_poly.pdbx_strand_id
1 'polypeptide(L)'
;APTVTRTHATKLTATAATTKMLLRTASATVSTFCRQPSRSRPASLISSSHRCLSSYAEATGASSTGRTFSGGAPPILLATAAAATVAAVAAHTAQKPDPALCHCQVPCGIFDDPLRINLIREHASTIKKASAQIRHIASSSAPSGEQFDANSINQAARWVSVKEDAAGEIITIVADYFLCQRVKKSNYASADEYLRSLEKHHALMQAAMKCKQTTDPVAYEALEAATKEVAVIYSK
;
A
#
# COMPACT_ATOMS: atom_id res chain seq x y z
N ALA A 1 52.26 50.49 -28.21
CA ALA A 1 52.33 49.04 -27.96
C ALA A 1 51.12 48.60 -27.13
N PRO A 2 50.16 47.85 -27.70
CA PRO A 2 49.04 47.27 -26.97
C PRO A 2 49.22 45.75 -26.84
N THR A 3 49.47 45.22 -25.63
CA THR A 3 49.68 43.76 -25.47
C THR A 3 49.24 43.20 -24.11
N VAL A 4 48.15 43.70 -23.52
CA VAL A 4 47.63 43.14 -22.25
C VAL A 4 46.15 42.71 -22.30
N THR A 5 45.37 43.13 -23.30
CA THR A 5 43.92 42.81 -23.35
C THR A 5 43.56 41.50 -24.08
N ARG A 6 44.49 40.84 -24.76
CA ARG A 6 44.20 39.65 -25.60
C ARG A 6 44.19 38.32 -24.84
N THR A 7 44.81 38.23 -23.67
CA THR A 7 44.97 36.98 -22.91
C THR A 7 43.77 36.58 -22.06
N HIS A 8 42.93 37.52 -21.64
CA HIS A 8 41.71 37.20 -20.87
C HIS A 8 40.56 36.74 -21.77
N ALA A 9 40.45 37.28 -22.99
CA ALA A 9 39.42 36.89 -23.94
C ALA A 9 39.59 35.43 -24.43
N THR A 10 40.82 34.94 -24.56
CA THR A 10 41.11 33.56 -24.99
C THR A 10 40.87 32.52 -23.90
N LYS A 11 40.99 32.88 -22.62
CA LYS A 11 40.68 31.97 -21.50
C LYS A 11 39.17 31.74 -21.33
N LEU A 12 38.35 32.77 -21.53
CA LEU A 12 36.89 32.68 -21.43
C LEU A 12 36.26 31.85 -22.55
N THR A 13 36.80 31.92 -23.78
CA THR A 13 36.30 31.13 -24.91
C THR A 13 36.69 29.65 -24.82
N ALA A 14 37.85 29.33 -24.23
CA ALA A 14 38.26 27.94 -23.98
C ALA A 14 37.34 27.26 -22.96
N THR A 15 36.98 27.92 -21.85
CA THR A 15 36.07 27.37 -20.84
C THR A 15 34.64 27.17 -21.36
N ALA A 16 34.16 28.05 -22.26
CA ALA A 16 32.85 27.90 -22.88
C ALA A 16 32.80 26.71 -23.86
N ALA A 17 33.89 26.45 -24.60
CA ALA A 17 33.98 25.32 -25.52
C ALA A 17 34.00 23.96 -24.78
N THR A 18 34.74 23.86 -23.67
CA THR A 18 34.79 22.63 -22.84
C THR A 18 33.44 22.33 -22.19
N THR A 19 32.72 23.36 -21.73
CA THR A 19 31.38 23.19 -21.13
C THR A 19 30.35 22.72 -22.15
N LYS A 20 30.44 23.21 -23.41
CA LYS A 20 29.53 22.81 -24.50
C LYS A 20 29.81 21.38 -25.01
N MET A 21 31.05 20.91 -24.91
CA MET A 21 31.43 19.52 -25.23
C MET A 21 30.92 18.54 -24.16
N LEU A 22 31.01 18.90 -22.88
CA LEU A 22 30.48 18.09 -21.76
C LEU A 22 28.96 17.98 -21.76
N LEU A 23 28.23 19.03 -22.15
CA LEU A 23 26.78 18.96 -22.30
C LEU A 23 26.33 18.07 -23.47
N ARG A 24 27.12 18.03 -24.56
CA ARG A 24 26.83 17.17 -25.72
C ARG A 24 27.10 15.69 -25.43
N THR A 25 28.12 15.36 -24.63
CA THR A 25 28.37 13.98 -24.24
C THR A 25 27.32 13.46 -23.25
N ALA A 26 26.82 14.28 -22.33
CA ALA A 26 25.73 13.90 -21.43
C ALA A 26 24.40 13.61 -22.17
N SER A 27 24.08 14.37 -23.23
CA SER A 27 22.88 14.14 -24.03
C SER A 27 22.95 12.86 -24.88
N ALA A 28 24.15 12.40 -25.24
CA ALA A 28 24.32 11.16 -26.00
C ALA A 28 24.12 9.91 -25.12
N THR A 29 24.51 9.95 -23.84
CA THR A 29 24.35 8.83 -22.91
C THR A 29 22.89 8.62 -22.47
N VAL A 30 22.09 9.70 -22.39
CA VAL A 30 20.64 9.62 -22.08
C VAL A 30 19.84 9.01 -23.24
N SER A 31 20.25 9.26 -24.49
CA SER A 31 19.56 8.72 -25.67
C SER A 31 19.72 7.21 -25.83
N THR A 32 20.84 6.64 -25.37
CA THR A 32 21.11 5.19 -25.51
C THR A 32 20.43 4.34 -24.41
N PHE A 33 20.07 4.91 -23.26
CA PHE A 33 19.35 4.17 -22.21
C PHE A 33 17.84 4.00 -22.49
N CYS A 34 17.28 4.79 -23.41
CA CYS A 34 15.84 4.79 -23.71
C CYS A 34 15.40 3.80 -24.82
N ARG A 35 16.30 2.94 -25.32
CA ARG A 35 15.96 1.85 -26.26
C ARG A 35 16.06 0.48 -25.58
N GLN A 36 15.07 0.17 -24.74
CA GLN A 36 14.72 -1.21 -24.42
C GLN A 36 13.42 -1.56 -25.17
N PRO A 37 13.34 -2.68 -25.90
CA PRO A 37 12.16 -3.04 -26.67
C PRO A 37 11.00 -3.40 -25.73
N SER A 38 9.83 -2.79 -25.98
CA SER A 38 8.56 -3.08 -25.35
C SER A 38 8.19 -4.55 -25.53
N ARG A 39 8.39 -5.39 -24.50
CA ARG A 39 7.67 -6.65 -24.39
C ARG A 39 6.26 -6.36 -23.90
N SER A 40 5.32 -6.44 -24.83
CA SER A 40 3.88 -6.48 -24.58
C SER A 40 3.54 -7.57 -23.56
N ARG A 41 3.07 -7.16 -22.38
CA ARG A 41 2.31 -8.04 -21.49
C ARG A 41 0.86 -8.06 -22.00
N PRO A 42 0.27 -9.22 -22.34
CA PRO A 42 -1.14 -9.26 -22.63
C PRO A 42 -1.94 -8.96 -21.36
N ALA A 43 -2.84 -8.00 -21.47
CA ALA A 43 -3.84 -7.69 -20.46
C ALA A 43 -4.81 -8.86 -20.33
N SER A 44 -4.70 -9.64 -19.26
CA SER A 44 -5.84 -10.43 -18.76
C SER A 44 -6.55 -9.59 -17.71
N LEU A 45 -7.59 -8.89 -18.17
CA LEU A 45 -8.70 -8.45 -17.35
C LEU A 45 -9.35 -9.69 -16.74
N ILE A 46 -8.93 -10.06 -15.54
CA ILE A 46 -9.69 -10.96 -14.67
C ILE A 46 -9.99 -10.17 -13.42
N SER A 47 -11.28 -9.82 -13.33
CA SER A 47 -11.94 -9.21 -12.19
C SER A 47 -11.42 -9.73 -10.85
N SER A 48 -11.12 -8.81 -9.93
CA SER A 48 -10.66 -9.06 -8.57
C SER A 48 -11.61 -9.95 -7.73
N SER A 49 -12.79 -10.28 -8.24
CA SER A 49 -13.78 -11.17 -7.62
C SER A 49 -13.32 -12.64 -7.50
N HIS A 50 -12.42 -13.12 -8.35
CA HIS A 50 -12.05 -14.54 -8.39
C HIS A 50 -10.87 -14.94 -7.51
N ARG A 51 -10.15 -13.98 -6.93
CA ARG A 51 -8.98 -14.29 -6.09
C ARG A 51 -9.35 -14.79 -4.68
N CYS A 52 -10.61 -14.61 -4.28
CA CYS A 52 -11.13 -15.04 -2.97
C CYS A 52 -11.51 -16.53 -2.92
N LEU A 53 -11.79 -17.18 -4.07
CA LEU A 53 -12.23 -18.58 -4.11
C LEU A 53 -11.09 -19.58 -4.40
N SER A 54 -9.96 -19.13 -4.94
CA SER A 54 -8.85 -20.04 -5.29
C SER A 54 -8.02 -20.48 -4.09
N SER A 55 -8.02 -19.73 -2.98
CA SER A 55 -7.25 -20.08 -1.78
C SER A 55 -7.93 -21.14 -0.89
N TYR A 56 -9.19 -21.50 -1.17
CA TYR A 56 -9.96 -22.43 -0.34
C TYR A 56 -9.99 -23.87 -0.87
N ALA A 57 -9.45 -24.12 -2.08
CA ALA A 57 -9.50 -25.43 -2.73
C ALA A 57 -8.22 -26.28 -2.55
N GLU A 58 -7.15 -25.76 -1.94
CA GLU A 58 -5.88 -26.50 -1.78
C GLU A 58 -5.68 -27.15 -0.39
N ALA A 59 -6.67 -27.08 0.50
CA ALA A 59 -6.58 -27.61 1.86
C ALA A 59 -7.39 -28.92 2.09
N THR A 60 -7.55 -29.75 1.06
CA THR A 60 -8.05 -31.13 1.22
C THR A 60 -7.10 -32.14 0.58
N GLY A 61 -5.81 -32.07 0.92
CA GLY A 61 -4.86 -33.15 0.75
C GLY A 61 -5.00 -34.17 1.88
N ALA A 62 -6.06 -34.98 1.85
CA ALA A 62 -6.21 -36.11 2.76
C ALA A 62 -5.19 -37.21 2.38
N SER A 63 -4.00 -37.17 2.97
CA SER A 63 -3.03 -38.27 2.89
C SER A 63 -3.40 -39.34 3.91
N SER A 64 -4.12 -40.36 3.46
CA SER A 64 -4.40 -41.58 4.23
C SER A 64 -3.18 -42.49 4.26
N THR A 65 -2.22 -42.23 5.16
CA THR A 65 -1.22 -43.24 5.52
C THR A 65 -1.77 -44.13 6.64
N GLY A 66 -2.51 -45.16 6.23
CA GLY A 66 -2.87 -46.27 7.10
C GLY A 66 -1.61 -47.03 7.53
N ARG A 67 -1.29 -46.97 8.83
CA ARG A 67 -0.25 -47.80 9.45
C ARG A 67 -0.97 -48.85 10.29
N THR A 68 -1.07 -50.07 9.75
CA THR A 68 -1.52 -51.25 10.49
C THR A 68 -0.38 -51.71 11.40
N PHE A 69 -0.59 -51.64 12.72
CA PHE A 69 0.21 -52.38 13.68
C PHE A 69 -0.69 -53.44 14.31
N SER A 70 -0.30 -54.69 14.12
CA SER A 70 -0.98 -55.89 14.54
C SER A 70 -0.70 -56.19 16.02
N GLY A 71 -1.77 -56.53 16.76
CA GLY A 71 -1.75 -57.65 17.72
C GLY A 71 -1.43 -57.35 19.18
N GLY A 72 -2.45 -57.49 20.03
CA GLY A 72 -2.32 -57.74 21.47
C GLY A 72 -3.34 -56.99 22.33
N ALA A 73 -4.41 -57.66 22.77
CA ALA A 73 -5.40 -57.18 23.76
C ALA A 73 -5.46 -58.20 24.93
N PRO A 74 -6.21 -58.01 26.06
CA PRO A 74 -6.98 -56.85 26.58
C PRO A 74 -6.75 -56.67 28.14
N PRO A 75 -7.68 -56.16 28.98
CA PRO A 75 -8.45 -54.90 29.00
C PRO A 75 -8.32 -54.15 30.36
N ILE A 76 -8.17 -52.82 30.39
CA ILE A 76 -8.63 -52.03 31.55
C ILE A 76 -9.31 -50.75 31.03
N LEU A 77 -10.64 -50.79 31.18
CA LEU A 77 -11.56 -49.70 31.48
C LEU A 77 -10.99 -48.26 31.38
N LEU A 78 -11.35 -47.55 30.31
CA LEU A 78 -11.60 -46.11 30.35
C LEU A 78 -12.41 -45.72 29.11
N ALA A 79 -13.71 -45.97 29.22
CA ALA A 79 -14.71 -45.23 28.48
C ALA A 79 -14.70 -43.76 28.98
N THR A 80 -15.16 -42.86 28.11
CA THR A 80 -15.44 -41.43 28.32
C THR A 80 -14.25 -40.46 28.18
N ALA A 81 -13.99 -40.00 26.93
CA ALA A 81 -13.71 -38.60 26.60
C ALA A 81 -13.34 -38.43 25.10
N ALA A 82 -14.19 -38.91 24.18
CA ALA A 82 -13.93 -38.77 22.73
C ALA A 82 -15.03 -38.02 21.94
N ALA A 83 -15.89 -37.26 22.63
CA ALA A 83 -17.01 -36.56 21.98
C ALA A 83 -17.01 -35.03 22.14
N ALA A 84 -16.05 -34.43 22.85
CA ALA A 84 -16.10 -33.00 23.19
C ALA A 84 -15.11 -32.10 22.42
N THR A 85 -14.16 -32.65 21.66
CA THR A 85 -13.12 -31.84 20.99
C THR A 85 -13.39 -31.53 19.52
N VAL A 86 -14.40 -32.14 18.88
CA VAL A 86 -14.76 -31.85 17.48
C VAL A 86 -15.75 -30.68 17.36
N ALA A 87 -16.50 -30.36 18.40
CA ALA A 87 -17.46 -29.24 18.38
C ALA A 87 -16.79 -27.86 18.51
N ALA A 88 -15.60 -27.77 19.12
CA ALA A 88 -14.92 -26.49 19.34
C ALA A 88 -14.22 -25.92 18.09
N VAL A 89 -13.89 -26.77 17.11
CA VAL A 89 -13.24 -26.34 15.85
C VAL A 89 -14.26 -25.80 14.83
N ALA A 90 -15.53 -26.20 14.94
CA ALA A 90 -16.61 -25.69 14.07
C ALA A 90 -17.03 -24.24 14.40
N ALA A 91 -16.67 -23.72 15.57
CA ALA A 91 -17.08 -22.38 16.02
C ALA A 91 -16.19 -21.24 15.49
N HIS A 92 -15.03 -21.53 14.89
CA HIS A 92 -14.13 -20.51 14.34
C HIS A 92 -14.42 -20.12 12.88
N THR A 93 -15.41 -20.74 12.23
CA THR A 93 -15.74 -20.45 10.81
C THR A 93 -17.02 -19.64 10.62
N ALA A 94 -17.72 -19.26 11.70
CA ALA A 94 -18.92 -18.43 11.63
C ALA A 94 -18.60 -16.95 11.91
N GLN A 95 -17.53 -16.43 11.32
CA GLN A 95 -17.29 -14.99 11.35
C GLN A 95 -18.20 -14.36 10.30
N LYS A 96 -19.27 -13.68 10.73
CA LYS A 96 -20.08 -12.84 9.84
C LYS A 96 -19.11 -11.87 9.17
N PRO A 97 -19.05 -11.78 7.82
CA PRO A 97 -18.16 -10.85 7.16
C PRO A 97 -18.45 -9.47 7.74
N ASP A 98 -17.40 -8.76 8.18
CA ASP A 98 -17.56 -7.41 8.69
C ASP A 98 -18.32 -6.59 7.63
N PRO A 99 -19.38 -5.86 8.00
CA PRO A 99 -20.07 -4.96 7.06
C PRO A 99 -19.13 -3.87 6.51
N ALA A 100 -17.90 -3.80 7.03
CA ALA A 100 -16.84 -2.97 6.52
C ALA A 100 -16.30 -3.42 5.14
N LEU A 101 -16.51 -4.66 4.68
CA LEU A 101 -15.76 -5.20 3.52
C LEU A 101 -16.50 -5.32 2.18
N CYS A 102 -17.75 -4.90 2.08
CA CYS A 102 -18.43 -4.81 0.78
C CYS A 102 -19.68 -3.94 0.87
N HIS A 103 -19.51 -2.62 0.72
CA HIS A 103 -20.63 -1.82 0.24
C HIS A 103 -20.89 -2.31 -1.19
N CYS A 104 -22.02 -2.97 -1.41
CA CYS A 104 -22.21 -3.90 -2.53
C CYS A 104 -22.16 -3.27 -3.95
N GLN A 105 -21.75 -2.01 -4.12
CA GLN A 105 -21.85 -1.19 -5.34
C GLN A 105 -23.27 -1.13 -5.95
N VAL A 106 -24.24 -1.74 -5.26
CA VAL A 106 -25.67 -1.65 -5.46
C VAL A 106 -26.16 -0.41 -4.71
N PRO A 107 -27.11 0.36 -5.25
CA PRO A 107 -27.69 1.52 -4.59
C PRO A 107 -28.58 1.10 -3.40
N CYS A 108 -27.97 0.59 -2.34
CA CYS A 108 -28.64 0.07 -1.14
C CYS A 108 -28.94 1.16 -0.10
N GLY A 109 -28.35 2.36 -0.23
CA GLY A 109 -28.64 3.51 0.64
C GLY A 109 -28.12 3.39 2.07
N ILE A 110 -27.37 2.34 2.41
CA ILE A 110 -26.79 2.11 3.74
C ILE A 110 -25.39 2.74 3.77
N PHE A 111 -25.24 3.82 4.53
CA PHE A 111 -23.99 4.56 4.65
C PHE A 111 -23.61 4.73 6.12
N ASP A 112 -22.36 4.43 6.44
CA ASP A 112 -21.75 4.67 7.75
C ASP A 112 -20.46 5.46 7.53
N ASP A 113 -20.61 6.77 7.32
CA ASP A 113 -19.47 7.65 7.06
C ASP A 113 -18.50 7.73 8.24
N PRO A 114 -18.95 7.82 9.52
CA PRO A 114 -18.04 7.79 10.65
C PRO A 114 -17.15 6.55 10.69
N LEU A 115 -17.71 5.36 10.41
CA LEU A 115 -16.94 4.13 10.34
C LEU A 115 -15.86 4.21 9.24
N ARG A 116 -16.20 4.68 8.04
CA ARG A 116 -15.24 4.79 6.93
C ARG A 116 -14.12 5.77 7.22
N ILE A 117 -14.42 6.91 7.85
CA ILE A 117 -13.39 7.86 8.26
C ILE A 117 -12.50 7.25 9.35
N ASN A 118 -13.05 6.50 10.31
CA ASN A 118 -12.25 5.83 11.34
C ASN A 118 -11.33 4.76 10.75
N LEU A 119 -11.79 3.99 9.76
CA LEU A 119 -10.94 3.05 9.02
C LEU A 119 -9.80 3.77 8.30
N ILE A 120 -10.06 4.90 7.64
CA ILE A 120 -9.00 5.71 7.02
C ILE A 120 -7.97 6.19 8.07
N ARG A 121 -8.42 6.60 9.26
CA ARG A 121 -7.53 7.00 10.36
C ARG A 121 -6.68 5.85 10.88
N GLU A 122 -7.24 4.65 10.96
CA GLU A 122 -6.52 3.44 11.34
C GLU A 122 -5.44 3.09 10.31
N HIS A 123 -5.77 3.14 9.02
CA HIS A 123 -4.80 2.96 7.95
C HIS A 123 -3.71 4.05 7.96
N ALA A 124 -4.06 5.32 8.19
CA ALA A 124 -3.09 6.41 8.33
C ALA A 124 -2.14 6.19 9.52
N SER A 125 -2.66 5.70 10.65
CA SER A 125 -1.86 5.34 11.82
C SER A 125 -0.92 4.16 11.53
N THR A 126 -1.39 3.17 10.76
CA THR A 126 -0.59 2.03 10.30
C THR A 126 0.55 2.49 9.39
N ILE A 127 0.27 3.39 8.44
CA ILE A 127 1.28 4.00 7.56
C ILE A 127 2.34 4.73 8.37
N LYS A 128 1.94 5.55 9.35
CA LYS A 128 2.86 6.29 10.23
C LYS A 128 3.77 5.34 11.00
N LYS A 129 3.21 4.27 11.57
CA LYS A 129 3.97 3.24 12.29
C LYS A 129 4.94 2.52 11.36
N ALA A 130 4.48 2.07 10.20
CA ALA A 130 5.31 1.39 9.21
C ALA A 130 6.47 2.28 8.72
N SER A 131 6.19 3.54 8.39
CA SER A 131 7.24 4.51 8.01
C SER A 131 8.25 4.74 9.12
N ALA A 132 7.82 4.84 10.38
CA ALA A 132 8.73 4.96 11.52
C ALA A 132 9.62 3.73 11.69
N GLN A 133 9.07 2.52 11.54
CA GLN A 133 9.83 1.27 11.62
C GLN A 133 10.85 1.11 10.49
N ILE A 134 10.48 1.48 9.25
CA ILE A 134 11.41 1.47 8.12
C ILE A 134 12.58 2.43 8.39
N ARG A 135 12.30 3.64 8.88
CA ARG A 135 13.35 4.61 9.25
C ARG A 135 14.23 4.09 10.38
N HIS A 136 13.62 3.47 11.40
CA HIS A 136 14.36 2.88 12.51
C HIS A 136 15.36 1.84 11.98
N ILE A 137 14.89 0.84 11.22
CA ILE A 137 15.73 -0.21 10.62
C ILE A 137 16.83 0.40 9.72
N ALA A 138 16.49 1.42 8.93
CA ALA A 138 17.47 2.12 8.08
C ALA A 138 18.52 2.90 8.88
N SER A 139 18.18 3.37 10.08
CA SER A 139 19.09 4.07 11.00
C SER A 139 19.85 3.14 11.95
N SER A 140 19.42 1.89 12.10
CA SER A 140 20.04 0.88 12.99
C SER A 140 21.45 0.48 12.54
N SER A 141 21.88 0.87 11.35
CA SER A 141 23.29 0.80 10.93
C SER A 141 24.05 2.07 11.34
N ALA A 142 24.99 1.91 12.28
CA ALA A 142 25.94 2.88 12.86
C ALA A 142 25.46 3.60 14.15
N PRO A 143 25.95 3.17 15.33
CA PRO A 143 27.33 3.48 15.77
C PRO A 143 28.14 2.31 16.39
N SER A 144 27.60 1.10 16.49
CA SER A 144 28.23 -0.03 17.24
C SER A 144 28.66 -1.23 16.39
N GLY A 145 28.63 -1.15 15.06
CA GLY A 145 29.08 -2.24 14.19
C GLY A 145 28.11 -3.42 14.07
N GLU A 146 26.88 -3.33 14.61
CA GLU A 146 25.82 -4.27 14.25
C GLU A 146 25.41 -4.04 12.79
N GLN A 147 25.46 -5.13 12.03
CA GLN A 147 25.37 -5.12 10.58
C GLN A 147 23.89 -5.07 10.16
N PHE A 148 23.56 -4.18 9.23
CA PHE A 148 22.34 -4.29 8.42
C PHE A 148 22.33 -5.68 7.77
N ASP A 149 21.58 -6.59 8.37
CA ASP A 149 21.62 -8.02 8.06
C ASP A 149 20.45 -8.43 7.15
N ALA A 150 20.48 -9.66 6.67
CA ALA A 150 19.43 -10.19 5.81
C ALA A 150 18.04 -10.16 6.47
N ASN A 151 17.96 -10.27 7.80
CA ASN A 151 16.69 -10.18 8.52
C ASN A 151 16.15 -8.75 8.53
N SER A 152 17.00 -7.75 8.70
CA SER A 152 16.63 -6.33 8.62
C SER A 152 16.01 -5.98 7.27
N ILE A 153 16.55 -6.53 6.18
CA ILE A 153 15.98 -6.40 4.82
C ILE A 153 14.58 -7.02 4.75
N ASN A 154 14.43 -8.25 5.25
CA ASN A 154 13.13 -8.94 5.26
C ASN A 154 12.09 -8.17 6.08
N GLN A 155 12.47 -7.58 7.20
CA GLN A 155 11.57 -6.78 8.03
C GLN A 155 11.21 -5.46 7.37
N ALA A 156 12.18 -4.76 6.76
CA ALA A 156 11.90 -3.55 5.98
C ALA A 156 10.93 -3.84 4.83
N ALA A 157 11.11 -4.94 4.10
CA ALA A 157 10.22 -5.35 3.02
C ALA A 157 8.78 -5.58 3.50
N ARG A 158 8.58 -6.25 4.64
CA ARG A 158 7.25 -6.45 5.24
C ARG A 158 6.59 -5.12 5.62
N TRP A 159 7.34 -4.20 6.22
CA TRP A 159 6.81 -2.88 6.56
C TRP A 159 6.46 -2.07 5.30
N VAL A 160 7.23 -2.19 4.22
CA VAL A 160 6.89 -1.57 2.93
C VAL A 160 5.58 -2.15 2.40
N SER A 161 5.43 -3.47 2.35
CA SER A 161 4.18 -4.12 1.89
C SER A 161 2.97 -3.68 2.72
N VAL A 162 3.05 -3.73 4.05
CA VAL A 162 1.95 -3.30 4.94
C VAL A 162 1.58 -1.83 4.72
N LYS A 163 2.58 -0.96 4.50
CA LYS A 163 2.36 0.46 4.21
C LYS A 163 1.65 0.65 2.86
N GLU A 164 2.07 -0.09 1.83
CA GLU A 164 1.49 0.01 0.49
C GLU A 164 0.05 -0.52 0.44
N ASP A 165 -0.23 -1.60 1.17
CA ASP A 165 -1.56 -2.17 1.31
C ASP A 165 -2.49 -1.19 2.03
N ALA A 166 -2.08 -0.67 3.20
CA ALA A 166 -2.88 0.32 3.95
C ALA A 166 -3.18 1.59 3.14
N ALA A 167 -2.20 2.10 2.39
CA ALA A 167 -2.43 3.23 1.50
C ALA A 167 -3.31 2.87 0.28
N GLY A 168 -3.28 1.61 -0.17
CA GLY A 168 -4.20 1.08 -1.18
C GLY A 168 -5.63 1.08 -0.68
N GLU A 169 -5.86 0.59 0.53
CA GLU A 169 -7.20 0.57 1.15
C GLU A 169 -7.79 1.97 1.30
N ILE A 170 -6.99 2.97 1.69
CA ILE A 170 -7.45 4.37 1.73
C ILE A 170 -7.93 4.82 0.35
N ILE A 171 -7.15 4.55 -0.71
CA ILE A 171 -7.49 4.92 -2.08
C ILE A 171 -8.79 4.23 -2.53
N THR A 172 -8.95 2.94 -2.22
CA THR A 172 -10.15 2.15 -2.53
C THR A 172 -11.37 2.72 -1.80
N ILE A 173 -11.29 2.97 -0.49
CA ILE A 173 -12.38 3.55 0.29
C ILE A 173 -12.78 4.92 -0.30
N VAL A 174 -11.81 5.77 -0.62
CA VAL A 174 -12.10 7.10 -1.18
C VAL A 174 -12.72 7.01 -2.57
N ALA A 175 -12.20 6.16 -3.45
CA ALA A 175 -12.76 5.98 -4.79
C ALA A 175 -14.16 5.38 -4.74
N ASP A 176 -14.28 4.21 -4.11
CA ASP A 176 -15.47 3.38 -4.24
C ASP A 176 -16.60 3.83 -3.33
N TYR A 177 -16.31 4.25 -2.09
CA TYR A 177 -17.33 4.65 -1.13
C TYR A 177 -17.63 6.14 -1.26
N PHE A 178 -16.60 7.00 -1.18
CA PHE A 178 -16.84 8.44 -1.17
C PHE A 178 -17.15 9.00 -2.56
N LEU A 179 -16.25 8.84 -3.53
CA LEU A 179 -16.40 9.46 -4.85
C LEU A 179 -17.53 8.83 -5.67
N CYS A 180 -17.60 7.50 -5.74
CA CYS A 180 -18.62 6.82 -6.55
C CYS A 180 -20.02 6.87 -5.93
N GLN A 181 -20.15 6.84 -4.60
CA GLN A 181 -21.46 6.69 -3.96
C GLN A 181 -21.92 7.92 -3.15
N ARG A 182 -21.04 8.59 -2.40
CA ARG A 182 -21.42 9.70 -1.51
C ARG A 182 -21.37 11.07 -2.18
N VAL A 183 -20.38 11.33 -3.04
CA VAL A 183 -20.17 12.61 -3.70
C VAL A 183 -21.08 12.71 -4.93
N LYS A 184 -22.35 13.06 -4.70
CA LYS A 184 -23.34 13.33 -5.76
C LYS A 184 -23.62 14.82 -5.84
N LYS A 185 -23.77 15.35 -7.06
CA LYS A 185 -24.08 16.77 -7.29
C LYS A 185 -25.34 17.24 -6.55
N SER A 186 -26.32 16.37 -6.36
CA SER A 186 -27.57 16.64 -5.61
C SER A 186 -27.37 16.93 -4.12
N ASN A 187 -26.22 16.55 -3.55
CA ASN A 187 -25.97 16.67 -2.11
C ASN A 187 -25.35 18.03 -1.73
N TYR A 188 -25.08 18.90 -2.71
CA TYR A 188 -24.40 20.18 -2.51
C TYR A 188 -25.28 21.33 -2.98
N ALA A 189 -25.21 22.47 -2.29
CA ALA A 189 -26.03 23.64 -2.62
C ALA A 189 -25.51 24.39 -3.85
N SER A 190 -24.19 24.35 -4.08
CA SER A 190 -23.54 25.00 -5.23
C SER A 190 -22.58 24.06 -5.96
N ALA A 191 -22.33 24.37 -7.23
CA ALA A 191 -21.33 23.67 -8.03
C ALA A 191 -19.92 23.79 -7.42
N ASP A 192 -19.61 24.94 -6.82
CA ASP A 192 -18.31 25.20 -6.19
C ASP A 192 -18.09 24.36 -4.92
N GLU A 193 -19.13 24.12 -4.12
CA GLU A 193 -19.05 23.21 -2.98
C GLU A 193 -18.79 21.76 -3.41
N TYR A 194 -19.45 21.33 -4.49
CA TYR A 194 -19.20 20.01 -5.08
C TYR A 194 -17.76 19.86 -5.57
N LEU A 195 -17.23 20.86 -6.28
CA LEU A 195 -15.84 20.86 -6.76
C LEU A 195 -14.83 20.86 -5.61
N ARG A 196 -15.04 21.68 -4.58
CA ARG A 196 -14.18 21.68 -3.38
C ARG A 196 -14.21 20.34 -2.64
N SER A 197 -15.36 19.67 -2.61
CA SER A 197 -15.45 18.32 -2.05
C SER A 197 -14.62 17.32 -2.86
N LEU A 198 -14.75 17.32 -4.19
CA LEU A 198 -13.95 16.47 -5.06
C LEU A 198 -12.45 16.70 -4.88
N GLU A 199 -12.03 17.96 -4.81
CA GLU A 199 -10.63 18.34 -4.61
C GLU A 199 -10.07 17.76 -3.31
N LYS A 200 -10.81 17.87 -2.19
CA LYS A 200 -10.39 17.32 -0.90
C LYS A 200 -10.21 15.80 -0.91
N HIS A 201 -11.16 15.09 -1.52
CA HIS A 201 -11.06 13.62 -1.67
C HIS A 201 -9.87 13.23 -2.56
N HIS A 202 -9.66 13.96 -3.65
CA HIS A 202 -8.53 13.71 -4.53
C HIS A 202 -7.18 14.01 -3.84
N ALA A 203 -7.09 15.10 -3.06
CA ALA A 203 -5.93 15.43 -2.25
C ALA A 203 -5.60 14.32 -1.24
N LEU A 204 -6.62 13.74 -0.59
CA LEU A 204 -6.46 12.59 0.29
C LEU A 204 -5.87 11.37 -0.45
N MET A 205 -6.36 11.03 -1.64
CA MET A 205 -5.81 9.95 -2.46
C MET A 205 -4.35 10.22 -2.86
N GLN A 206 -4.02 11.46 -3.24
CA GLN A 206 -2.64 11.83 -3.59
C GLN A 206 -1.71 11.75 -2.38
N ALA A 207 -2.16 12.18 -1.19
CA ALA A 207 -1.38 12.05 0.04
C ALA A 207 -1.13 10.58 0.40
N ALA A 208 -2.13 9.71 0.25
CA ALA A 208 -1.98 8.28 0.46
C ALA A 208 -0.99 7.66 -0.55
N MET A 209 -1.08 8.03 -1.83
CA MET A 209 -0.13 7.60 -2.87
C MET A 209 1.30 8.06 -2.56
N LYS A 210 1.50 9.31 -2.11
CA LYS A 210 2.82 9.79 -1.68
C LYS A 210 3.37 8.96 -0.52
N CYS A 211 2.54 8.61 0.46
CA CYS A 211 2.94 7.74 1.56
C CYS A 211 3.44 6.35 1.12
N LYS A 212 2.95 5.81 -0.02
CA LYS A 212 3.51 4.58 -0.60
C LYS A 212 4.98 4.76 -1.00
N GLN A 213 5.27 5.88 -1.66
CA GLN A 213 6.55 6.15 -2.29
C GLN A 213 7.65 6.60 -1.32
N THR A 214 7.29 7.25 -0.21
CA THR A 214 8.26 7.84 0.74
C THR A 214 8.03 7.37 2.18
N THR A 215 9.04 7.56 3.03
CA THR A 215 8.99 7.34 4.48
C THR A 215 9.19 8.64 5.26
N ASP A 216 9.21 9.79 4.60
CA ASP A 216 9.32 11.13 5.20
C ASP A 216 8.13 11.43 6.13
N PRO A 217 8.35 11.96 7.36
CA PRO A 217 7.27 12.47 8.20
C PRO A 217 6.25 13.38 7.52
N VAL A 218 6.71 14.26 6.63
CA VAL A 218 5.86 15.24 5.95
C VAL A 218 4.74 14.57 5.15
N ALA A 219 5.00 13.38 4.59
CA ALA A 219 4.02 12.68 3.77
C ALA A 219 2.81 12.19 4.58
N TYR A 220 3.05 11.55 5.74
CA TYR A 220 1.94 11.06 6.57
C TYR A 220 1.26 12.17 7.37
N GLU A 221 1.94 13.29 7.64
CA GLU A 221 1.31 14.48 8.22
C GLU A 221 0.33 15.13 7.24
N ALA A 222 0.70 15.21 5.96
CA ALA A 222 -0.21 15.65 4.91
C ALA A 222 -1.41 14.70 4.75
N LEU A 223 -1.20 13.38 4.92
CA LEU A 223 -2.28 12.39 4.92
C LEU A 223 -3.25 12.59 6.10
N GLU A 224 -2.73 12.79 7.31
CA GLU A 224 -3.53 13.08 8.49
C GLU A 224 -4.33 14.38 8.33
N ALA A 225 -3.72 15.43 7.77
CA ALA A 225 -4.38 16.70 7.49
C ALA A 225 -5.52 16.54 6.46
N ALA A 226 -5.26 15.90 5.33
CA ALA A 226 -6.27 15.63 4.31
C ALA A 226 -7.42 14.77 4.86
N THR A 227 -7.11 13.79 5.72
CA THR A 227 -8.13 12.96 6.39
C THR A 227 -9.05 13.80 7.27
N LYS A 228 -8.50 14.78 8.01
CA LYS A 228 -9.30 15.71 8.82
C LYS A 228 -10.21 16.58 7.95
N GLU A 229 -9.71 17.09 6.84
CA GLU A 229 -10.51 17.93 5.93
C GLU A 229 -11.69 17.17 5.31
N VAL A 230 -11.47 15.90 4.93
CA VAL A 230 -12.54 15.03 4.44
C VAL A 230 -13.50 14.68 5.57
N ALA A 231 -13.01 14.39 6.77
CA ALA A 231 -13.86 14.08 7.92
C ALA A 231 -14.85 15.22 8.25
N VAL A 232 -14.44 16.49 8.11
CA VAL A 232 -15.32 17.66 8.33
C VAL A 232 -16.54 17.66 7.39
N ILE A 233 -16.41 17.10 6.18
CA ILE A 233 -17.53 17.00 5.22
C ILE A 233 -18.63 16.07 5.76
N TYR A 234 -18.25 15.05 6.53
CA TYR A 234 -19.11 13.95 6.98
C TYR A 234 -19.43 13.96 8.47
N SER A 235 -18.88 14.91 9.24
CA SER A 235 -19.10 15.05 10.68
C SER A 235 -20.35 15.88 11.02
N LYS A 236 -21.42 15.77 10.22
CA LYS A 236 -22.69 16.46 10.46
C LYS A 236 -23.55 15.73 11.49
#